data_AF-A0A8T2IBR5-F1
#
_entry.id   AF-A0A8T2IBR5-F1
#
_cell.length_a   1.000
_cell.length_b   1.000
_cell.length_c   1.000
_cell.angle_alpha   90.00
_cell.angle_beta   90.00
_cell.angle_gamma   90.00
#
_symmetry.space_group_name_H-M   'P 1'
#
loop_
_entity.id
_entity.type
_entity.pdbx_description
1 polymer ?
#
loop_
_entity_poly.entity_id
_entity_poly.type
_entity_poly.pdbx_seq_one_letter_code
_entity_poly.pdbx_strand_id
1 'polypeptide(L)'
;NKNLPIENTTDCLSTMASVCRVMLETPEYRSRFTNEETVSFCLRVMVGVIILYDHVHPVGAFAKTSKIDMKGCIKVLKEQPPNSVEGLLNALRYTTKHLNDETTLKQIKTMLQ
;
A
#
# COMPACT_ATOMS: atom_id res chain seq x y z
N ASN A 1 4.74 -11.73 -21.14
CA ASN A 1 4.76 -13.20 -21.28
C ASN A 1 3.37 -13.72 -20.90
N LYS A 2 2.50 -14.06 -21.86
CA LYS A 2 1.07 -14.35 -21.59
C LYS A 2 0.81 -15.69 -20.89
N ASN A 3 1.86 -16.50 -20.70
CA ASN A 3 1.76 -17.86 -20.16
C ASN A 3 1.95 -17.93 -18.64
N LEU A 4 2.32 -16.83 -17.98
CA LEU A 4 2.48 -16.81 -16.52
C LEU A 4 1.14 -16.48 -15.85
N PRO A 5 0.72 -17.24 -14.82
CA PRO A 5 -0.44 -16.86 -14.02
C PRO A 5 -0.29 -15.46 -13.44
N ILE A 6 -1.32 -14.63 -13.58
CA ILE A 6 -1.32 -13.25 -13.07
C ILE A 6 -1.15 -13.20 -11.55
N GLU A 7 -1.71 -14.20 -10.87
CA GLU A 7 -1.59 -14.41 -9.42
C GLU A 7 -0.14 -14.47 -8.95
N ASN A 8 0.78 -15.06 -9.72
CA ASN A 8 2.20 -15.08 -9.34
C ASN A 8 2.78 -13.67 -9.22
N THR A 9 2.33 -12.75 -10.08
CA THR A 9 2.79 -11.35 -10.04
C THR A 9 2.08 -10.60 -8.92
N THR A 10 0.75 -10.70 -8.84
CA THR A 10 -0.04 -9.94 -7.87
C THR A 10 0.21 -10.41 -6.44
N ASP A 11 0.42 -11.71 -6.23
CA ASP A 11 0.72 -12.27 -4.91
C ASP A 11 2.10 -11.83 -4.42
N CYS A 12 3.09 -11.78 -5.31
CA CYS A 12 4.40 -11.22 -5.01
C CYS A 12 4.28 -9.76 -4.52
N LEU A 13 3.56 -8.91 -5.28
CA LEU A 13 3.36 -7.50 -4.91
C LEU A 13 2.61 -7.36 -3.58
N SER A 14 1.54 -8.14 -3.37
CA SER A 14 0.75 -8.09 -2.12
C SER A 14 1.54 -8.59 -0.91
N THR A 15 2.42 -9.58 -1.10
CA THR A 15 3.33 -10.07 -0.06
C THR A 15 4.32 -8.98 0.33
N MET A 16 4.93 -8.30 -0.66
CA MET A 16 5.84 -7.18 -0.39
C MET A 16 5.15 -6.03 0.36
N ALA A 17 3.91 -5.68 -0.05
CA ALA A 17 3.10 -4.67 0.65
C ALA A 17 2.87 -5.07 2.11
N SER A 18 2.49 -6.33 2.33
CA SER A 18 2.20 -6.88 3.66
C SER A 18 3.43 -6.91 4.56
N VAL A 19 4.59 -7.32 4.02
CA VAL A 19 5.87 -7.33 4.74
C VAL A 19 6.23 -5.90 5.19
N CYS A 20 6.17 -4.92 4.27
CA CYS A 20 6.47 -3.53 4.61
C CYS A 20 5.49 -2.98 5.66
N ARG A 21 4.19 -3.25 5.52
CA ARG A 21 3.16 -2.83 6.48
C ARG A 21 3.42 -3.41 7.87
N VAL A 22 3.62 -4.73 7.98
CA VAL A 22 3.86 -5.42 9.25
C VAL A 22 5.15 -4.92 9.91
N MET A 23 6.21 -4.72 9.13
CA MET A 23 7.47 -4.14 9.61
C MET A 23 7.26 -2.75 10.26
N LEU A 24 6.39 -1.93 9.67
CA LEU A 24 6.13 -0.56 10.12
C LEU A 24 5.09 -0.44 11.23
N GLU A 25 4.12 -1.36 11.28
CA GLU A 25 3.01 -1.34 12.24
C GLU A 25 3.37 -2.05 13.56
N THR A 26 4.16 -3.13 13.52
CA THR A 26 4.51 -3.91 14.70
C THR A 26 5.65 -3.24 15.49
N PRO A 27 5.43 -2.77 16.73
CA PRO A 27 6.45 -2.07 17.51
C PRO A 27 7.74 -2.88 17.73
N GLU A 28 7.62 -4.19 17.89
CA GLU A 28 8.73 -5.12 18.08
C GLU A 28 9.61 -5.27 16.84
N TYR A 29 9.07 -5.02 15.64
CA TYR A 29 9.84 -4.98 14.40
C TYR A 29 10.35 -3.57 14.12
N ARG A 30 9.51 -2.55 14.35
CA ARG A 30 9.88 -1.15 14.17
C ARG A 30 11.06 -0.73 15.04
N SER A 31 11.09 -1.19 16.30
CA SER A 31 12.20 -0.96 17.23
C SER A 31 13.52 -1.60 16.82
N ARG A 32 13.51 -2.57 15.89
CA ARG A 32 14.73 -3.16 15.33
C ARG A 32 15.34 -2.29 14.23
N PHE A 33 14.60 -1.31 13.70
CA PHE A 33 15.16 -0.34 12.76
C PHE A 33 15.99 0.68 13.53
N THR A 34 17.28 0.70 13.24
CA THR A 34 18.24 1.63 13.85
C THR A 34 18.30 2.97 13.11
N ASN A 35 17.64 3.10 11.95
CA ASN A 35 17.66 4.30 11.12
C ASN A 35 16.25 4.67 10.58
N GLU A 36 16.02 5.97 10.42
CA GLU A 36 14.78 6.48 9.80
C GLU A 36 14.74 6.21 8.30
N GLU A 37 15.90 6.00 7.66
CA GLU A 37 16.00 5.67 6.24
C GLU A 37 15.30 4.37 5.89
N THR A 38 15.38 3.34 6.75
CA THR A 38 14.69 2.05 6.53
C THR A 38 13.18 2.23 6.60
N VAL A 39 12.68 3.03 7.55
CA VAL A 39 11.25 3.36 7.63
C VAL A 39 10.81 4.06 6.34
N SER A 40 11.56 5.07 5.92
CA SER A 40 11.37 5.80 4.67
C SER A 40 11.37 4.90 3.43
N PHE A 41 12.27 3.92 3.38
CA PHE A 41 12.37 2.94 2.31
C PHE A 41 11.14 2.03 2.28
N CYS A 42 10.76 1.44 3.42
CA CYS A 42 9.59 0.56 3.52
C CYS A 42 8.29 1.28 3.13
N LEU A 43 8.11 2.55 3.52
CA LEU A 43 6.95 3.35 3.13
C LEU A 43 6.86 3.53 1.62
N ARG A 44 7.99 3.86 0.97
CA ARG A 44 8.07 4.04 -0.49
C ARG A 44 7.85 2.73 -1.24
N VAL A 45 8.47 1.64 -0.79
CA VAL A 45 8.27 0.30 -1.37
C VAL A 45 6.81 -0.11 -1.26
N MET A 46 6.21 0.02 -0.08
CA MET A 46 4.81 -0.31 0.16
C MET A 46 3.88 0.42 -0.81
N VAL A 47 4.02 1.75 -0.91
CA VAL A 47 3.16 2.57 -1.79
C VAL A 47 3.39 2.23 -3.26
N GLY A 48 4.64 2.04 -3.67
CA GLY A 48 4.98 1.64 -5.04
C GLY A 48 4.33 0.32 -5.43
N VAL A 49 4.48 -0.73 -4.61
CA VAL A 49 3.88 -2.04 -4.93
C VAL A 49 2.35 -2.06 -4.82
N ILE A 50 1.75 -1.22 -3.96
CA ILE A 50 0.29 -1.03 -3.92
C ILE A 50 -0.22 -0.48 -5.24
N ILE A 51 0.42 0.57 -5.77
CA ILE A 51 0.01 1.18 -7.04
C ILE A 51 0.18 0.17 -8.18
N LEU A 52 1.31 -0.55 -8.22
CA LEU A 52 1.52 -1.59 -9.22
C LEU A 52 0.47 -2.71 -9.13
N TYR A 53 0.16 -3.18 -7.92
CA TYR A 53 -0.89 -4.17 -7.71
C TYR A 53 -2.25 -3.65 -8.18
N ASP A 54 -2.58 -2.39 -7.89
CA ASP A 54 -3.84 -1.79 -8.30
C ASP A 54 -4.01 -1.73 -9.82
N HIS A 55 -2.92 -1.52 -10.57
CA HIS A 55 -2.95 -1.51 -12.03
C HIS A 55 -2.95 -2.91 -12.65
N VAL A 56 -2.30 -3.89 -12.00
CA VAL A 56 -2.16 -5.26 -12.54
C VAL A 56 -3.32 -6.17 -12.13
N HIS A 57 -3.78 -6.10 -10.89
CA HIS A 57 -4.81 -7.01 -10.39
C HIS A 57 -6.20 -6.66 -10.97
N PRO A 58 -7.00 -7.64 -11.46
CA PRO A 58 -8.24 -7.36 -12.19
C PRO A 58 -9.28 -6.54 -11.43
N VAL A 59 -9.34 -6.70 -10.10
CA VAL A 59 -10.27 -5.95 -9.22
C VAL A 59 -9.60 -4.80 -8.46
N GLY A 60 -8.30 -4.56 -8.70
CA GLY A 60 -7.54 -3.52 -8.03
C GLY A 60 -7.18 -3.81 -6.57
N ALA A 61 -6.50 -2.85 -5.95
CA ALA A 61 -6.04 -2.89 -4.56
C ALA A 61 -7.15 -2.56 -3.55
N PHE A 62 -8.23 -1.91 -3.99
CA PHE A 62 -9.28 -1.34 -3.13
C PHE A 62 -10.53 -2.22 -2.96
N ALA A 63 -10.66 -3.28 -3.77
CA ALA A 63 -11.76 -4.22 -3.65
C ALA A 63 -11.71 -4.99 -2.31
N LYS A 64 -12.87 -5.39 -1.78
CA LYS A 64 -12.96 -6.19 -0.55
C LYS A 64 -12.22 -7.54 -0.63
N THR A 65 -12.08 -8.08 -1.84
CA THR A 65 -11.38 -9.34 -2.13
C THR A 65 -9.88 -9.16 -2.41
N SER A 66 -9.38 -7.93 -2.37
CA SER A 66 -7.95 -7.63 -2.50
C SER A 66 -7.15 -8.27 -1.37
N LYS A 67 -5.94 -8.74 -1.70
CA LYS A 67 -4.98 -9.24 -0.69
C LYS A 67 -4.26 -8.11 0.05
N ILE A 68 -4.43 -6.86 -0.38
CA ILE A 68 -3.81 -5.69 0.25
C ILE A 68 -4.74 -5.11 1.32
N ASP A 69 -4.27 -5.07 2.56
CA ASP A 69 -4.92 -4.32 3.63
C ASP A 69 -4.68 -2.80 3.46
N MET A 70 -5.49 -2.18 2.60
CA MET A 70 -5.37 -0.74 2.32
C MET A 70 -5.62 0.13 3.55
N LYS A 71 -6.50 -0.29 4.48
CA LYS A 71 -6.75 0.48 5.70
C LYS A 71 -5.51 0.51 6.59
N GLY A 72 -4.89 -0.63 6.81
CA GLY A 72 -3.63 -0.71 7.56
C GLY A 72 -2.51 0.06 6.88
N CYS A 73 -2.36 -0.06 5.56
CA CYS A 73 -1.32 0.68 4.81
C CYS A 73 -1.49 2.21 4.93
N ILE A 74 -2.70 2.74 4.79
CA ILE A 74 -2.96 4.18 4.92
C ILE A 74 -2.78 4.64 6.37
N LYS A 75 -3.18 3.81 7.35
CA LYS A 75 -2.96 4.10 8.77
C LYS A 75 -1.48 4.27 9.09
N VAL A 76 -0.63 3.34 8.64
CA VAL A 76 0.83 3.39 8.80
C VAL A 76 1.42 4.68 8.19
N LEU A 77 0.91 5.12 7.05
CA LEU A 77 1.32 6.39 6.43
C LEU A 77 0.90 7.59 7.30
N LYS A 78 -0.35 7.62 7.79
CA LYS A 78 -0.86 8.72 8.64
C LYS A 78 -0.18 8.83 10.00
N GLU A 79 0.45 7.76 10.48
CA GLU A 79 1.24 7.76 11.72
C GLU A 79 2.63 8.39 11.54
N GLN A 80 3.04 8.72 10.32
CA GLN A 80 4.32 9.40 10.07
C GLN A 80 4.16 10.92 10.12
N PRO A 81 5.26 11.68 10.29
CA PRO A 81 5.24 13.13 10.17
C PRO A 81 4.63 13.57 8.82
N PRO A 82 3.60 14.44 8.78
CA PRO A 82 2.87 14.75 7.55
C PRO A 82 3.77 15.18 6.38
N ASN A 83 4.80 15.97 6.67
CA ASN A 83 5.73 16.49 5.67
C ASN A 83 6.58 15.40 4.98
N SER A 84 6.74 14.20 5.59
CA SER A 84 7.55 13.12 5.02
C SER A 84 6.75 12.17 4.13
N VAL A 85 5.41 12.15 4.24
CA VAL A 85 4.54 11.19 3.56
C VAL A 85 3.48 11.81 2.65
N GLU A 86 3.33 13.14 2.63
CA GLU A 86 2.31 13.81 1.80
C GLU A 86 2.45 13.45 0.31
N GLY A 87 3.68 13.35 -0.20
CA GLY A 87 3.94 12.88 -1.56
C GLY A 87 3.46 11.45 -1.82
N LEU A 88 3.57 10.57 -0.83
CA LEU A 88 3.10 9.19 -0.91
C LEU A 88 1.57 9.09 -0.85
N LEU A 89 0.94 9.88 0.01
CA LEU A 89 -0.53 9.99 0.06
C LEU A 89 -1.09 10.53 -1.26
N ASN A 90 -0.43 11.54 -1.84
CA ASN A 90 -0.79 12.06 -3.16
C ASN A 90 -0.59 11.05 -4.28
N ALA A 91 0.47 10.23 -4.22
CA ALA A 91 0.62 9.12 -5.16
C ALA A 91 -0.58 8.17 -5.09
N LEU A 92 -1.03 7.79 -3.89
CA LEU A 92 -2.24 6.97 -3.74
C LEU A 92 -3.51 7.67 -4.25
N ARG A 93 -3.65 8.98 -4.05
CA ARG A 93 -4.82 9.76 -4.51
C ARG A 93 -4.91 9.87 -6.03
N TYR A 94 -3.77 10.07 -6.70
CA TYR A 94 -3.77 10.51 -8.10
C TYR A 94 -3.25 9.49 -9.11
N THR A 95 -2.52 8.47 -8.66
CA THR A 95 -1.91 7.48 -9.57
C THR A 95 -2.55 6.10 -9.49
N THR A 96 -3.49 5.89 -8.56
CA THR A 96 -4.27 4.67 -8.47
C THR A 96 -5.39 4.65 -9.50
N LYS A 97 -5.74 3.44 -9.94
CA LYS A 97 -6.76 3.18 -10.94
C LYS A 97 -8.15 3.01 -10.32
N HIS A 98 -8.26 2.29 -9.21
CA HIS A 98 -9.56 1.86 -8.68
C HIS A 98 -10.00 2.63 -7.42
N LEU A 99 -9.26 3.65 -6.96
CA LEU A 99 -9.64 4.43 -5.78
C LEU A 99 -11.03 5.07 -5.92
N ASN A 100 -11.37 5.55 -7.11
CA ASN A 100 -12.62 6.27 -7.34
C ASN A 100 -13.80 5.37 -7.68
N ASP A 101 -13.59 4.07 -7.87
CA ASP A 101 -14.64 3.10 -8.18
C ASP A 101 -15.77 3.10 -7.14
N GLU A 102 -17.00 2.82 -7.57
CA GLU A 102 -18.16 2.72 -6.68
C GLU A 102 -18.03 1.57 -5.66
N THR A 103 -17.27 0.53 -6.02
CA THR A 103 -16.99 -0.63 -5.18
C THR A 103 -16.00 -0.33 -4.06
N THR A 104 -15.23 0.76 -4.17
CA THR A 104 -14.25 1.17 -3.17
C THR A 104 -14.93 1.70 -1.91
N LEU A 105 -14.54 1.15 -0.75
CA LEU A 105 -15.13 1.47 0.54
C LEU A 105 -15.02 2.98 0.85
N LYS A 106 -16.15 3.62 1.16
CA LYS A 106 -16.23 5.05 1.54
C LYS A 106 -15.20 5.44 2.61
N GLN A 107 -15.00 4.57 3.61
CA GLN A 107 -14.01 4.80 4.66
C GLN A 107 -12.60 4.99 4.11
N ILE A 108 -12.18 4.19 3.11
CA ILE A 108 -10.85 4.32 2.50
C ILE A 108 -10.74 5.65 1.74
N LYS A 109 -11.79 6.05 1.02
CA LYS A 109 -11.84 7.36 0.35
C LYS A 109 -11.67 8.50 1.35
N THR A 110 -12.39 8.48 2.47
CA THR A 110 -12.26 9.49 3.54
C THR A 110 -10.89 9.47 4.20
N MET A 111 -10.23 8.32 4.31
CA MET A 111 -8.85 8.26 4.81
C MET A 111 -7.85 8.92 3.84
N LEU A 112 -8.16 9.03 2.55
CA LEU A 112 -7.32 9.71 1.56
C LEU A 112 -7.84 11.11 1.19
N GLN A 113 -8.91 11.59 1.82
CA GLN A 113 -9.28 13.01 1.81
C GLN A 113 -8.46 13.75 2.87
#